data_AF-A0A4Y2LAJ2-F1
#
_entry.id   AF-A0A4Y2LAJ2-F1
#
_cell.length_a   1.000
_cell.length_b   1.000
_cell.length_c   1.000
_cell.angle_alpha   90.00
_cell.angle_beta   90.00
_cell.angle_gamma   90.00
#
_symmetry.space_group_name_H-M   'P 1'
#
loop_
_entity.id
_entity.type
_entity.pdbx_description
1 polymer ?
#
loop_
_entity_poly.entity_id
_entity_poly.type
_entity_poly.pdbx_seq_one_letter_code
_entity_poly.pdbx_strand_id
1 'polypeptide(L)'
;MLKEDVIKSSESPWSSPVVLVKKKNGEWRFCMDYRRLNKVTKKDVYPLPRIDDALDCLVGARIFSIMDLKSGYWQVELDDKDREKTAFVTPDGLFDFKVMPFGLCSAPATFERMMDSVLGGLKWKSGKFSVLPRRHNRVCAEFPRTSSAFEETFDMHPRSRTISKLK
;
A
#
# COMPACT_ATOMS: atom_id res chain seq x y z
N MET A 1 5.39 -13.80 7.22
CA MET A 1 6.60 -13.36 6.50
C MET A 1 7.39 -14.51 5.88
N LEU A 2 8.13 -15.35 6.61
CA LEU A 2 8.86 -16.49 6.00
C LEU A 2 7.92 -17.50 5.31
N LYS A 3 6.85 -17.93 5.99
CA LYS A 3 5.84 -18.85 5.42
C LYS A 3 5.03 -18.25 4.26
N GLU A 4 4.97 -16.92 4.19
CA GLU A 4 4.21 -16.18 3.16
C GLU A 4 5.11 -15.79 1.98
N ASP A 5 6.37 -16.24 1.99
CA ASP A 5 7.39 -15.93 0.98
C ASP A 5 7.66 -14.43 0.75
N VAL A 6 7.42 -13.61 1.79
CA VAL A 6 7.64 -12.15 1.76
C VAL A 6 9.10 -11.80 2.02
N ILE A 7 9.81 -12.64 2.78
CA ILE A 7 11.21 -12.45 3.18
C ILE A 7 12.02 -13.73 2.96
N LYS A 8 13.33 -13.61 2.78
CA LYS A 8 14.29 -14.73 2.73
C LYS A 8 15.47 -14.47 3.65
N SER A 9 16.19 -15.54 4.02
CA SER A 9 17.49 -15.42 4.68
C SER A 9 18.45 -14.66 3.78
N SER A 10 19.23 -13.75 4.37
CA SER A 10 20.14 -12.88 3.61
C SER A 10 21.54 -12.89 4.24
N GLU A 11 22.55 -12.70 3.40
CA GLU A 11 23.95 -12.46 3.77
C GLU A 11 24.39 -11.05 3.33
N SER A 12 23.40 -10.16 3.16
CA SER A 12 23.62 -8.79 2.68
C SER A 12 24.58 -8.00 3.58
N PRO A 13 25.41 -7.13 3.00
CA PRO A 13 26.22 -6.17 3.77
C PRO A 13 25.38 -5.06 4.42
N TRP A 14 24.09 -4.95 4.06
CA TRP A 14 23.17 -3.97 4.63
C TRP A 14 22.44 -4.54 5.84
N SER A 15 22.12 -3.67 6.79
CA SER A 15 21.31 -4.04 7.95
C SER A 15 20.53 -2.85 8.47
N SER A 16 19.21 -2.98 8.52
CA SER A 16 18.30 -2.03 9.16
C SER A 16 17.69 -2.66 10.42
N PRO A 17 17.58 -1.93 11.53
CA PRO A 17 17.00 -2.47 12.75
C PRO A 17 15.47 -2.57 12.65
N VAL A 18 14.91 -3.54 13.37
CA VAL A 18 13.47 -3.75 13.51
C VAL A 18 12.94 -2.99 14.73
N VAL A 19 11.82 -2.29 14.54
CA VAL A 19 11.08 -1.61 15.59
C VAL A 19 9.69 -2.23 15.70
N LEU A 20 9.36 -2.74 16.89
CA LEU A 20 8.03 -3.27 17.20
C LEU A 20 7.19 -2.17 17.85
N VAL A 21 6.10 -1.79 17.19
CA VAL A 21 5.19 -0.75 17.70
C VAL A 21 3.86 -1.37 18.08
N LYS A 22 3.44 -1.20 19.35
CA LYS A 22 2.14 -1.68 19.81
C LYS A 22 1.02 -0.78 19.31
N LYS A 23 0.03 -1.34 18.64
CA LYS A 23 -1.20 -0.65 18.25
C LYS A 23 -2.12 -0.48 19.46
N LYS A 24 -3.08 0.45 19.36
CA LYS A 24 -4.12 0.66 20.38
C LYS A 24 -5.01 -0.57 20.62
N ASN A 25 -5.17 -1.43 19.61
CA ASN A 25 -5.91 -2.70 19.70
C ASN A 25 -5.08 -3.84 20.33
N GLY A 26 -3.85 -3.58 20.76
CA GLY A 26 -2.97 -4.58 21.39
C GLY A 26 -2.09 -5.37 20.41
N GLU A 27 -2.32 -5.29 19.11
CA GLU A 27 -1.50 -5.96 18.10
C GLU A 27 -0.14 -5.27 17.92
N TRP A 28 0.85 -6.03 17.46
CA TRP A 28 2.18 -5.50 17.13
C TRP A 28 2.29 -5.14 15.65
N ARG A 29 2.94 -4.00 15.35
CA ARG A 29 3.40 -3.65 14.01
C ARG A 29 4.89 -3.93 13.91
N PHE A 30 5.25 -4.70 12.90
CA PHE A 30 6.62 -4.95 12.50
C PHE A 30 7.08 -3.80 11.59
N CYS A 31 7.85 -2.85 12.11
CA CYS A 31 8.28 -1.65 11.39
C CYS A 31 9.79 -1.64 11.19
N MET A 32 10.26 -1.46 9.95
CA MET A 32 11.68 -1.34 9.66
C MET A 32 12.12 0.12 9.80
N ASP A 33 13.25 0.37 10.45
CA ASP A 33 13.84 1.70 10.50
C ASP A 33 14.73 1.97 9.28
N TYR A 34 14.11 2.33 8.16
CA TYR A 34 14.80 2.71 6.93
C TYR A 34 15.25 4.17 6.89
N ARG A 35 15.28 4.90 8.02
CA ARG A 35 15.67 6.33 8.00
C ARG A 35 17.07 6.57 7.42
N ARG A 36 18.03 5.67 7.69
CA ARG A 36 19.39 5.75 7.12
C ARG A 36 19.38 5.39 5.64
N LEU A 37 18.70 4.32 5.27
CA LEU A 37 18.57 3.88 3.88
C LEU A 37 17.91 4.99 3.02
N ASN A 38 16.80 5.56 3.47
CA ASN A 38 16.09 6.63 2.77
C ASN A 38 16.90 7.92 2.58
N LYS A 39 17.97 8.15 3.35
CA LYS A 39 18.87 9.29 3.14
C LYS A 39 19.86 9.07 2.00
N VAL A 40 20.26 7.83 1.76
CA VAL A 40 21.20 7.46 0.70
C VAL A 40 20.49 7.05 -0.59
N THR A 41 19.22 6.65 -0.51
CA THR A 41 18.39 6.31 -1.65
C THR A 41 18.00 7.57 -2.43
N LYS A 42 18.18 7.51 -3.76
CA LYS A 42 17.66 8.54 -4.67
C LYS A 42 16.13 8.49 -4.64
N LYS A 43 15.50 9.59 -4.25
CA LYS A 43 14.03 9.68 -4.15
C LYS A 43 13.41 9.63 -5.54
N ASP A 44 12.44 8.75 -5.73
CA ASP A 44 11.59 8.77 -6.92
C ASP A 44 10.55 9.87 -6.76
N VAL A 45 10.56 10.82 -7.70
CA VAL A 45 9.62 11.95 -7.71
C VAL A 45 8.54 11.61 -8.73
N TYR A 46 7.63 10.72 -8.34
CA TYR A 46 6.42 10.46 -9.11
C TYR A 46 5.31 11.40 -8.64
N PRO A 47 4.56 12.06 -9.55
CA PRO A 47 3.49 12.97 -9.16
C PRO A 47 2.36 12.18 -8.52
N LEU A 48 2.18 12.34 -7.21
CA LEU A 48 1.00 11.83 -6.54
C LEU A 48 -0.17 12.77 -6.84
N PRO A 49 -1.34 12.26 -7.24
CA PRO A 49 -2.51 13.09 -7.50
C PRO A 49 -2.89 13.86 -6.23
N ARG A 50 -3.28 15.13 -6.39
CA ARG A 50 -3.85 15.87 -5.27
C ARG A 50 -5.22 15.29 -4.94
N ILE A 51 -5.55 15.31 -3.66
CA ILE A 51 -6.84 14.82 -3.19
C ILE A 51 -7.98 15.63 -3.82
N ASP A 52 -7.81 16.94 -3.97
CA ASP A 52 -8.80 17.82 -4.58
C ASP A 52 -9.07 17.43 -6.04
N ASP A 53 -8.02 17.22 -6.84
CA ASP A 53 -8.14 16.76 -8.24
C ASP A 53 -8.88 15.41 -8.33
N ALA A 54 -8.58 14.49 -7.41
CA ALA A 54 -9.24 13.19 -7.34
C ALA A 54 -10.72 13.29 -6.97
N LEU A 55 -11.11 14.26 -6.12
CA LEU A 55 -12.49 14.51 -5.70
C LEU A 55 -13.29 15.26 -6.77
N ASP A 56 -12.69 16.22 -7.46
CA ASP A 56 -13.32 16.95 -8.56
C ASP A 56 -13.74 15.99 -9.67
N CYS A 57 -12.92 14.99 -9.95
CA CYS A 57 -13.27 13.98 -10.92
C CYS A 57 -14.42 13.07 -10.47
N LEU A 58 -14.75 12.98 -9.18
CA LEU A 58 -15.89 12.23 -8.66
C LEU A 58 -17.22 13.01 -8.71
N VAL A 59 -17.18 14.32 -8.98
CA VAL A 59 -18.39 15.17 -9.03
C VAL A 59 -19.41 14.62 -10.05
N GLY A 60 -20.67 14.52 -9.63
CA GLY A 60 -21.78 14.02 -10.44
C GLY A 60 -21.91 12.49 -10.50
N ALA A 61 -21.01 11.73 -9.88
CA ALA A 61 -21.20 10.29 -9.70
C ALA A 61 -22.32 10.02 -8.67
N ARG A 62 -23.15 9.02 -8.94
CA ARG A 62 -24.27 8.61 -8.06
C ARG A 62 -23.95 7.40 -7.18
N ILE A 63 -22.96 6.61 -7.60
CA ILE A 63 -22.52 5.37 -6.96
C ILE A 63 -21.01 5.44 -6.81
N PHE A 64 -20.53 5.07 -5.63
CA PHE A 64 -19.11 5.01 -5.28
C PHE A 64 -18.79 3.60 -4.81
N SER A 65 -17.60 3.11 -5.17
CA SER A 65 -17.08 1.84 -4.69
C SER A 65 -15.66 2.07 -4.19
N ILE A 66 -15.35 1.55 -3.00
CA ILE A 66 -14.04 1.69 -2.37
C ILE A 66 -13.38 0.32 -2.39
N MET A 67 -12.24 0.22 -3.09
CA MET A 67 -11.45 -1.00 -3.14
C MET A 67 -10.19 -0.81 -2.28
N ASP A 68 -9.99 -1.67 -1.31
CA ASP A 68 -8.82 -1.63 -0.44
C ASP A 68 -7.87 -2.77 -0.82
N LEU A 69 -6.63 -2.42 -1.15
CA LEU A 69 -5.61 -3.41 -1.45
C LEU A 69 -4.95 -3.85 -0.15
N LYS A 70 -5.36 -5.02 0.33
CA LYS A 70 -4.79 -5.63 1.53
C LYS A 70 -3.28 -5.78 1.38
N SER A 71 -2.53 -5.15 2.29
CA SER A 71 -1.07 -5.13 2.27
C SER A 71 -0.49 -4.75 0.89
N GLY A 72 -1.06 -3.74 0.23
CA GLY A 72 -0.77 -3.42 -1.18
C GLY A 72 0.72 -3.34 -1.54
N TYR A 73 1.60 -2.88 -0.64
CA TYR A 73 3.04 -2.86 -0.91
C TYR A 73 3.67 -4.25 -0.97
N TRP A 74 3.20 -5.21 -0.18
CA TRP A 74 3.70 -6.59 -0.23
C TRP A 74 3.29 -7.33 -1.51
N GLN A 75 2.43 -6.75 -2.33
CA GLN A 75 2.09 -7.29 -3.65
C GLN A 75 3.06 -6.81 -4.74
N VAL A 76 3.91 -5.82 -4.44
CA VAL A 76 4.89 -5.28 -5.38
C VAL A 76 6.23 -5.97 -5.14
N GLU A 77 6.71 -6.73 -6.13
CA GLU A 77 8.03 -7.34 -6.06
C GLU A 77 9.14 -6.30 -6.08
N LEU A 78 10.19 -6.53 -5.29
CA LEU A 78 11.43 -5.74 -5.35
C LEU A 78 12.36 -6.30 -6.42
N ASP A 79 13.03 -5.39 -7.13
CA ASP A 79 14.15 -5.72 -8.02
C ASP A 79 15.23 -6.44 -7.22
N ASP A 80 15.74 -7.55 -7.77
CA ASP A 80 16.76 -8.40 -7.16
C ASP A 80 17.98 -7.61 -6.68
N LYS A 81 18.36 -6.55 -7.40
CA LYS A 81 19.51 -5.70 -7.06
C LYS A 81 19.28 -4.82 -5.84
N ASP A 82 18.02 -4.52 -5.52
CA ASP A 82 17.64 -3.66 -4.40
C ASP A 82 17.19 -4.45 -3.17
N ARG A 83 16.94 -5.76 -3.31
CA ARG A 83 16.55 -6.65 -2.19
C ARG A 83 17.56 -6.57 -1.05
N GLU A 84 18.85 -6.65 -1.35
CA GLU A 84 19.92 -6.62 -0.34
C GLU A 84 19.87 -5.36 0.53
N LYS A 85 19.43 -4.21 -0.01
CA LYS A 85 19.36 -2.93 0.72
C LYS A 85 18.24 -2.92 1.76
N THR A 86 17.24 -3.78 1.56
CA THR A 86 16.11 -3.95 2.48
C THR A 86 16.39 -4.98 3.57
N ALA A 87 17.63 -5.45 3.68
CA ALA A 87 18.01 -6.38 4.72
C ALA A 87 17.81 -5.78 6.13
N PHE A 88 17.29 -6.61 7.03
CA PHE A 88 17.01 -6.27 8.41
C PHE A 88 17.47 -7.38 9.34
N VAL A 89 17.90 -6.99 10.54
CA VAL A 89 18.43 -7.90 11.56
C VAL A 89 17.40 -8.14 12.66
N THR A 90 17.19 -9.41 12.98
CA THR A 90 16.47 -9.86 14.18
C THR A 90 17.41 -10.68 15.06
N PRO A 91 17.02 -10.99 16.31
CA PRO A 91 17.79 -11.91 17.15
C PRO A 91 17.99 -13.30 16.51
N ASP A 92 17.13 -13.69 15.57
CA ASP A 92 17.16 -14.99 14.90
C ASP A 92 18.02 -15.00 13.62
N GLY A 93 18.47 -13.83 13.13
CA GLY A 93 19.32 -13.75 11.93
C GLY A 93 19.10 -12.51 11.07
N LEU A 94 19.69 -12.54 9.89
CA LEU A 94 19.57 -11.49 8.86
C LEU A 94 18.62 -11.96 7.75
N PHE A 95 17.66 -11.11 7.41
CA PHE A 95 16.66 -11.40 6.39
C PHE A 95 16.53 -10.20 5.46
N ASP A 96 16.18 -10.44 4.20
CA ASP A 96 15.82 -9.38 3.25
C ASP A 96 14.40 -9.59 2.72
N PHE A 97 13.83 -8.51 2.16
CA PHE A 97 12.49 -8.56 1.59
C PHE A 97 12.54 -8.91 0.11
N LYS A 98 11.63 -9.80 -0.31
CA LYS A 98 11.35 -10.09 -1.74
C LYS A 98 10.36 -9.09 -2.34
N VAL A 99 9.50 -8.53 -1.51
CA VAL A 99 8.43 -7.60 -1.88
C VAL A 99 8.59 -6.28 -1.13
N MET A 100 7.99 -5.21 -1.61
CA MET A 100 8.25 -3.87 -1.13
C MET A 100 7.84 -3.70 0.35
N PRO A 101 8.78 -3.47 1.28
CA PRO A 101 8.46 -3.29 2.68
C PRO A 101 7.93 -1.87 2.95
N PHE A 102 7.19 -1.73 4.05
CA PHE A 102 6.80 -0.43 4.56
C PHE A 102 8.03 0.37 5.03
N GLY A 103 7.97 1.69 4.85
CA GLY A 103 8.98 2.62 5.35
C GLY A 103 10.02 3.07 4.33
N LEU A 104 10.05 2.50 3.11
CA LEU A 104 10.88 3.01 2.02
C LEU A 104 10.33 4.33 1.47
N CYS A 105 11.20 5.29 1.17
CA CYS A 105 10.79 6.60 0.66
C CYS A 105 10.20 6.55 -0.76
N SER A 106 10.61 5.57 -1.58
CA SER A 106 10.12 5.39 -2.96
C SER A 106 8.86 4.54 -3.05
N ALA A 107 8.45 3.86 -1.97
CA ALA A 107 7.33 2.92 -2.04
C ALA A 107 6.00 3.52 -2.53
N PRO A 108 5.58 4.72 -2.07
CA PRO A 108 4.37 5.35 -2.57
C PRO A 108 4.44 5.69 -4.07
N ALA A 109 5.60 6.13 -4.55
CA ALA A 109 5.80 6.51 -5.95
C ALA A 109 5.73 5.29 -6.88
N THR A 110 6.39 4.19 -6.51
CA THR A 110 6.31 2.92 -7.24
C THR A 110 4.89 2.39 -7.28
N PHE A 111 4.18 2.46 -6.15
CA PHE A 111 2.81 1.99 -6.05
C PHE A 111 1.84 2.81 -6.90
N GLU A 112 1.96 4.14 -6.90
CA GLU A 112 1.13 5.01 -7.74
C GLU A 112 1.40 4.71 -9.22
N ARG A 113 2.66 4.60 -9.65
CA ARG A 113 2.99 4.23 -11.04
C ARG A 113 2.37 2.90 -11.47
N MET A 114 2.33 1.93 -10.55
CA MET A 114 1.65 0.65 -10.78
C MET A 114 0.14 0.86 -10.93
N MET A 115 -0.49 1.65 -10.06
CA MET A 115 -1.91 1.98 -10.19
C MET A 115 -2.24 2.71 -11.48
N ASP A 116 -1.40 3.65 -11.90
CA ASP A 116 -1.54 4.36 -13.18
C ASP A 116 -1.46 3.42 -14.37
N SER A 117 -0.63 2.37 -14.28
CA SER A 117 -0.52 1.35 -15.31
C SER A 117 -1.75 0.43 -15.33
N VAL A 118 -2.22 -0.01 -14.16
CA VAL A 118 -3.38 -0.92 -14.01
C VAL A 118 -4.69 -0.21 -14.37
N LEU A 119 -4.87 1.02 -13.91
CA LEU A 119 -6.08 1.81 -14.08
C LEU A 119 -6.00 2.79 -15.25
N GLY A 120 -4.88 2.87 -15.98
CA GLY A 120 -4.66 3.88 -17.02
C GLY A 120 -5.71 3.89 -18.13
N GLY A 121 -6.33 2.74 -18.42
CA GLY A 121 -7.45 2.66 -19.37
C GLY A 121 -8.81 3.11 -18.82
N LEU A 122 -8.94 3.21 -17.49
CA LEU A 122 -10.16 3.56 -16.76
C LEU A 122 -10.08 4.95 -16.10
N LYS A 123 -8.86 5.49 -15.91
CA LYS A 123 -8.66 6.85 -15.42
C LYS A 123 -9.32 7.83 -16.39
N TRP A 124 -10.25 8.62 -15.85
CA TRP A 124 -10.94 9.72 -16.55
C TRP A 124 -11.90 9.33 -17.69
N LYS A 125 -12.25 8.04 -17.84
CA LYS A 125 -13.28 7.58 -18.81
C LYS A 125 -14.34 6.71 -18.13
N SER A 126 -15.61 6.96 -18.45
CA SER A 126 -16.87 6.21 -18.19
C SER A 126 -17.15 5.59 -16.80
N GLY A 127 -16.16 5.44 -15.92
CA GLY A 127 -16.25 5.15 -14.50
C GLY A 127 -15.10 5.92 -13.85
N LYS A 128 -15.42 6.94 -13.05
CA LYS A 128 -14.43 7.85 -12.47
C LYS A 128 -13.69 7.11 -11.34
N PHE A 129 -12.61 6.40 -11.68
CA PHE A 129 -11.73 5.75 -10.70
C PHE A 129 -10.64 6.71 -10.25
N SER A 130 -10.54 6.95 -8.95
CA SER A 130 -9.44 7.69 -8.33
C SER A 130 -8.83 6.89 -7.18
N VAL A 131 -7.51 6.91 -7.08
CA VAL A 131 -6.77 6.30 -5.96
C VAL A 131 -6.69 7.34 -4.86
N LEU A 132 -7.33 7.05 -3.71
CA LEU A 132 -7.29 7.94 -2.55
C LEU A 132 -6.40 7.32 -1.46
N PRO A 133 -5.36 8.02 -0.99
CA PRO A 133 -4.54 7.52 0.11
C PRO A 133 -5.38 7.45 1.40
N ARG A 134 -5.45 6.27 2.02
CA ARG A 134 -6.09 6.09 3.34
C ARG A 134 -5.42 7.00 4.37
N ARG A 135 -6.07 8.10 4.77
CA ARG A 135 -5.76 8.76 6.05
C ARG A 135 -6.33 7.92 7.19
N HIS A 136 -5.46 7.50 8.11
CA HIS A 136 -5.89 6.90 9.38
C HIS A 136 -6.78 7.92 10.12
N ASN A 137 -8.04 7.55 10.34
CA ASN A 137 -9.12 8.30 10.98
C ASN A 137 -9.74 9.46 10.19
N ARG A 138 -11.03 9.27 9.85
CA ARG A 138 -12.06 10.26 9.50
C ARG A 138 -11.69 11.29 8.45
N VAL A 139 -12.18 11.08 7.23
CA VAL A 139 -13.20 11.96 6.64
C VAL A 139 -14.08 11.04 5.78
N CYS A 140 -15.17 10.53 6.36
CA CYS A 140 -16.39 10.43 5.55
C CYS A 140 -16.63 11.88 5.15
N ALA A 141 -16.25 12.25 3.93
CA ALA A 141 -16.75 13.50 3.39
C ALA A 141 -18.25 13.32 3.46
N GLU A 142 -18.93 14.22 4.17
CA GLU A 142 -20.38 14.30 4.15
C GLU A 142 -20.78 14.66 2.71
N PHE A 143 -20.73 13.67 1.83
CA PHE A 143 -21.38 13.74 0.53
C PHE A 143 -22.88 13.83 0.81
N PRO A 144 -23.62 14.73 0.15
CA PRO A 144 -25.04 14.93 0.40
C PRO A 144 -25.77 13.57 0.36
N ARG A 145 -26.45 13.23 1.45
CA ARG A 145 -27.19 11.98 1.64
C ARG A 145 -28.43 11.93 0.74
N THR A 146 -28.27 11.87 -0.59
CA THR A 146 -29.42 11.81 -1.52
C THR A 146 -29.32 10.71 -2.57
N SER A 147 -28.34 9.82 -2.49
CA SER A 147 -28.31 8.61 -3.32
C SER A 147 -27.87 7.44 -2.46
N SER A 148 -28.64 6.36 -2.48
CA SER A 148 -28.32 5.07 -1.87
C SER A 148 -27.00 4.53 -2.43
N ALA A 149 -25.88 4.95 -1.86
CA ALA A 149 -24.58 4.39 -2.17
C ALA A 149 -24.47 3.02 -1.50
N PHE A 150 -24.48 1.96 -2.31
CA PHE A 150 -24.07 0.63 -1.86
C PHE A 150 -22.55 0.67 -1.62
N GLU A 151 -22.14 0.62 -0.35
CA GLU A 151 -20.73 0.39 0.01
C GLU A 151 -20.41 -1.10 -0.18
N GLU A 152 -19.91 -1.48 -1.36
CA GLU A 152 -19.25 -2.77 -1.55
C GLU A 152 -17.73 -2.59 -1.50
N THR A 153 -17.12 -3.01 -0.38
CA THR A 153 -15.66 -3.15 -0.28
C THR A 153 -15.22 -4.49 -0.89
N PHE A 154 -14.55 -4.43 -2.03
CA PHE A 154 -13.91 -5.60 -2.63
C PHE A 154 -12.45 -5.71 -2.16
N ASP A 155 -12.08 -6.88 -1.59
CA ASP A 155 -10.71 -7.25 -1.22
C ASP A 155 -10.15 -8.18 -2.32
N MET A 156 -9.24 -7.67 -3.15
CA MET A 156 -8.61 -8.44 -4.23
C MET A 156 -7.54 -9.38 -3.66
N HIS A 157 -7.87 -10.67 -3.50
CA HIS A 157 -6.90 -11.75 -3.26
C HIS A 157 -6.61 -12.51 -4.57
N PRO A 158 -5.35 -12.82 -4.92
CA PRO A 158 -5.04 -13.80 -5.93
C PRO A 158 -5.14 -15.20 -5.28
N ARG A 159 -6.37 -15.67 -5.09
CA ARG A 159 -6.83 -17.07 -4.94
C ARG A 159 -8.03 -17.15 -3.98
N SER A 160 -9.11 -17.71 -4.53
CA SER A 160 -10.29 -18.25 -3.86
C SER A 160 -11.29 -17.26 -3.24
N ARG A 161 -12.47 -17.25 -3.89
CA ARG A 161 -13.82 -16.97 -3.38
C ARG A 161 -13.93 -16.96 -1.85
N THR A 162 -14.51 -15.92 -1.28
CA THR A 162 -15.65 -16.02 -0.35
C THR A 162 -16.38 -14.68 -0.31
N ILE A 163 -17.64 -14.69 -0.74
CA ILE A 163 -18.63 -13.65 -0.45
C ILE A 163 -19.01 -13.83 1.02
N SER A 164 -18.79 -12.83 1.86
CA SER A 164 -19.46 -12.75 3.16
C SER A 164 -20.32 -11.50 3.19
N LYS A 165 -21.60 -11.68 2.82
CA LYS A 165 -22.70 -10.89 3.38
C LYS A 165 -22.58 -10.94 4.90
N LEU A 166 -22.69 -9.81 5.60
CA LEU A 166 -23.14 -9.81 6.98
C LEU A 166 -23.87 -8.50 7.29
N LYS A 167 -25.06 -8.72 7.86
CA LYS A 167 -26.18 -7.86 8.22
C LYS A 167 -25.84 -6.53 8.89
#